data_AF-A0A7S1J6I0-F1
#
_entry.id   AF-A0A7S1J6I0-F1
#
_cell.length_a   1.000
_cell.length_b   1.000
_cell.length_c   1.000
_cell.angle_alpha   90.00
_cell.angle_beta   90.00
_cell.angle_gamma   90.00
#
_symmetry.space_group_name_H-M   'P 1'
#
loop_
_entity.id
_entity.type
_entity.pdbx_description
1 polymer ?
#
loop_
_entity_poly.entity_id
_entity_poly.type
_entity_poly.pdbx_seq_one_letter_code
_entity_poly.pdbx_strand_id
1 'polypeptide(L)'
;MNKTGSAGRGRASPTPQSPPSYYIVQIFVAFSEQPTTPMILRTDANCTVREVAEQALAKYTELLDAATSQDAANSSFAPPSLAVEDYIMRVARGDGLPDRTAHALDMNGVLKDQGLVFPYMVVLTLDPDRPVSHMQLTDQFKEALIRRAGGGSPSSPLQRLPFDGTFGEYSKPEDSVLKAITHSQEPTAEQLQTEKAAVQTVEEQQRAREALESRRLENLRHLEKEREERERQNLEDCEKKERERRRNLVEQRRQEEQQQLHAMEEHHKLDMAKKMEQFMKEQKQREMFEEQQKRLEKEQRDRERRHEALERERQKRQAEREEQHRQMEMETRATRIQDREKRMEQSLDLIIERLNYDIDLDNRQRMEMLERERAEREAQERMQYEREYIARVEKQRKQMKAMQNNDRLEKEARRQQQLMEKAQREAEEKAQAEEDERIRFAAWRAKKQAESERVLRMKELEAFEVTQEAAQIGGRAALYAV
;
A
#
# COMPACT_ATOMS: atom_id res chain seq x y z
N MET A 1 -77.05 6.38 7.59
CA MET A 1 -76.16 6.95 6.56
C MET A 1 -74.72 6.79 7.03
N ASN A 2 -73.93 6.05 6.25
CA ASN A 2 -72.57 5.64 6.55
C ASN A 2 -71.59 6.82 6.49
N LYS A 3 -70.72 6.98 7.50
CA LYS A 3 -69.43 7.66 7.34
C LYS A 3 -68.35 6.81 7.98
N THR A 4 -67.53 6.25 7.11
CA THR A 4 -66.38 5.38 7.35
C THR A 4 -65.24 6.15 8.01
N GLY A 5 -64.60 5.51 8.98
CA GLY A 5 -63.38 5.97 9.61
C GLY A 5 -62.21 5.92 8.63
N SER A 6 -61.50 7.05 8.50
CA SER A 6 -60.23 7.15 7.79
C SER A 6 -59.11 6.73 8.75
N ALA A 7 -58.60 5.52 8.56
CA ALA A 7 -57.38 5.05 9.19
C ALA A 7 -56.19 5.84 8.62
N GLY A 8 -55.56 6.65 9.47
CA GLY A 8 -54.31 7.33 9.16
C GLY A 8 -53.20 6.32 8.90
N ARG A 9 -52.86 6.12 7.62
CA ARG A 9 -51.63 5.44 7.22
C ARG A 9 -50.46 6.38 7.52
N GLY A 10 -49.73 6.09 8.60
CA GLY A 10 -48.42 6.68 8.84
C GLY A 10 -47.51 6.41 7.65
N ARG A 11 -47.12 7.46 6.93
CA ARG A 11 -46.00 7.41 6.00
C ARG A 11 -44.74 7.21 6.83
N ALA A 12 -44.24 5.98 6.88
CA ALA A 12 -42.87 5.73 7.29
C ALA A 12 -41.96 6.50 6.33
N SER A 13 -41.23 7.47 6.86
CA SER A 13 -40.15 8.16 6.16
C SER A 13 -39.16 7.10 5.65
N PRO A 14 -38.80 7.08 4.36
CA PRO A 14 -37.75 6.19 3.88
C PRO A 14 -36.48 6.54 4.63
N THR A 15 -35.92 5.56 5.35
CA THR A 15 -34.60 5.65 5.94
C THR A 15 -33.61 6.09 4.86
N PRO A 16 -32.74 7.09 5.12
CA PRO A 16 -31.74 7.52 4.16
C PRO A 16 -30.83 6.33 3.83
N GLN A 17 -30.91 5.83 2.58
CA GLN A 17 -29.94 4.88 2.07
C GLN A 17 -28.58 5.58 2.09
N SER A 18 -27.64 5.05 2.86
CA SER A 18 -26.24 5.45 2.81
C SER A 18 -25.76 5.45 1.35
N PRO A 19 -24.97 6.43 0.92
CA PRO A 19 -24.46 6.47 -0.45
C PRO A 19 -23.77 5.13 -0.78
N PRO A 20 -23.99 4.56 -1.98
CA PRO A 20 -23.36 3.30 -2.35
C PRO A 20 -21.84 3.46 -2.31
N SER A 21 -21.20 2.74 -1.40
CA SER A 21 -19.76 2.65 -1.31
C SER A 21 -19.28 1.76 -2.46
N TYR A 22 -18.45 2.32 -3.34
CA TYR A 22 -17.83 1.59 -4.45
C TYR A 22 -16.37 1.27 -4.11
N TYR A 23 -15.87 0.14 -4.59
CA TYR A 23 -14.46 -0.24 -4.53
C TYR A 23 -13.87 -0.34 -5.93
N ILE A 24 -12.55 -0.12 -6.00
CA ILE A 24 -11.76 -0.31 -7.22
C ILE A 24 -11.02 -1.63 -7.08
N VAL A 25 -11.22 -2.52 -8.06
CA VAL A 25 -10.58 -3.84 -8.15
C VAL A 25 -9.72 -3.87 -9.39
N GLN A 26 -8.47 -4.30 -9.25
CA GLN A 26 -7.56 -4.57 -10.37
C GLN A 26 -7.58 -6.06 -10.67
N ILE A 27 -8.04 -6.41 -11.88
CA ILE A 27 -8.25 -7.79 -12.29
C ILE A 27 -7.29 -8.15 -13.42
N PHE A 28 -6.45 -9.15 -13.17
CA PHE A 28 -5.62 -9.77 -14.17
C PHE A 28 -6.33 -10.98 -14.76
N VAL A 29 -6.18 -11.20 -16.07
CA VAL A 29 -6.79 -12.33 -16.77
C VAL A 29 -5.68 -13.24 -17.25
N ALA A 30 -5.62 -14.45 -16.71
CA ALA A 30 -4.54 -15.39 -17.01
C ALA A 30 -4.88 -16.36 -18.16
N PHE A 31 -5.51 -15.87 -19.23
CA PHE A 31 -5.88 -16.69 -20.40
C PHE A 31 -4.81 -16.71 -21.50
N SER A 32 -3.90 -15.72 -21.53
CA SER A 32 -2.87 -15.57 -22.56
C SER A 32 -1.46 -15.76 -22.02
N GLU A 33 -0.52 -16.16 -22.87
CA GLU A 33 0.88 -16.39 -22.46
C GLU A 33 1.59 -15.13 -21.93
N GLN A 34 1.18 -13.94 -22.34
CA GLN A 34 1.72 -12.68 -21.84
C GLN A 34 0.85 -12.13 -20.69
N PRO A 35 1.47 -11.53 -19.66
CA PRO A 35 0.72 -10.84 -18.61
C PRO A 35 -0.12 -9.74 -19.25
N THR A 36 -1.44 -9.85 -19.11
CA THR A 36 -2.37 -8.84 -19.61
C THR A 36 -2.30 -7.61 -18.72
N THR A 37 -2.43 -6.44 -19.34
CA THR A 37 -2.65 -5.19 -18.61
C THR A 37 -3.86 -5.37 -17.69
N PRO A 38 -3.78 -5.01 -16.39
CA PRO A 38 -4.88 -5.23 -15.47
C PRO A 38 -6.12 -4.44 -15.89
N MET A 39 -7.27 -5.08 -15.84
CA MET A 39 -8.55 -4.42 -15.99
C MET A 39 -8.94 -3.77 -14.67
N ILE A 40 -9.27 -2.48 -14.70
CA ILE A 40 -9.77 -1.77 -13.53
C ILE A 40 -11.30 -1.84 -13.56
N LEU A 41 -11.90 -2.46 -12.55
CA LEU A 41 -13.35 -2.47 -12.33
C LEU A 41 -13.72 -1.62 -11.12
N ARG A 42 -14.89 -0.98 -11.21
CA ARG A 42 -15.53 -0.29 -10.10
C ARG A 42 -16.76 -1.11 -9.69
N THR A 43 -16.72 -1.73 -8.53
CA THR A 43 -17.75 -2.66 -8.05
C THR A 43 -18.41 -2.11 -6.78
N ASP A 44 -19.64 -2.53 -6.49
CA ASP A 44 -20.31 -2.16 -5.25
C ASP A 44 -19.69 -2.89 -4.04
N ALA A 45 -19.78 -2.26 -2.86
CA ALA A 45 -19.26 -2.83 -1.61
C ALA A 45 -19.81 -4.20 -1.23
N ASN A 46 -21.04 -4.47 -1.67
CA ASN A 46 -21.75 -5.70 -1.36
C ASN A 46 -21.71 -6.70 -2.53
N CYS A 47 -20.94 -6.43 -3.59
CA CYS A 47 -20.82 -7.35 -4.70
C CYS A 47 -20.16 -8.66 -4.26
N THR A 48 -20.75 -9.76 -4.69
CA THR A 48 -20.15 -11.09 -4.53
C THR A 48 -18.97 -11.25 -5.49
N VAL A 49 -18.04 -12.15 -5.17
CA VAL A 49 -16.90 -12.45 -6.04
C VAL A 49 -17.38 -12.96 -7.41
N ARG A 50 -18.49 -13.71 -7.47
CA ARG A 50 -19.13 -14.13 -8.73
C ARG A 50 -19.56 -12.96 -9.60
N GLU A 51 -20.24 -11.97 -9.03
CA GLU A 51 -20.65 -10.76 -9.79
C GLU A 51 -19.43 -10.00 -10.33
N VAL A 52 -18.35 -9.94 -9.55
CA VAL A 52 -17.09 -9.30 -9.99
C VAL A 52 -16.46 -10.10 -11.14
N ALA A 53 -16.49 -11.43 -11.08
CA ALA A 53 -16.00 -12.30 -12.16
C ALA A 53 -16.85 -12.17 -13.43
N GLU A 54 -18.17 -12.10 -13.32
CA GLU A 54 -19.10 -11.83 -14.42
C GLU A 54 -18.78 -10.51 -15.12
N GLN A 55 -18.64 -9.43 -14.34
CA GLN A 55 -18.27 -8.12 -14.88
C GLN A 55 -16.88 -8.13 -15.53
N ALA A 56 -15.93 -8.89 -14.98
CA ALA A 56 -14.59 -9.03 -15.53
C ALA A 56 -14.59 -9.76 -16.87
N LEU A 57 -15.35 -10.86 -16.98
CA LEU A 57 -15.48 -11.62 -18.22
C LEU A 57 -16.16 -10.79 -19.32
N ALA A 58 -17.25 -10.10 -18.99
CA ALA A 58 -17.95 -9.21 -19.92
C ALA A 58 -17.03 -8.09 -20.44
N LYS A 59 -16.29 -7.42 -19.53
CA LYS A 59 -15.34 -6.38 -19.91
C LYS A 59 -14.18 -6.92 -20.75
N TYR A 60 -13.71 -8.12 -20.45
CA TYR A 60 -12.66 -8.76 -21.23
C TYR A 60 -13.13 -9.06 -22.66
N THR A 61 -14.36 -9.58 -22.83
CA THR A 61 -14.95 -9.82 -24.15
C THR A 61 -15.13 -8.51 -24.94
N GLU A 62 -15.57 -7.42 -24.30
CA GLU A 62 -15.66 -6.10 -24.95
C GLU A 62 -14.29 -5.59 -25.44
N LEU A 63 -13.25 -5.78 -24.63
CA LEU A 63 -11.88 -5.39 -25.00
C LEU A 63 -11.33 -6.22 -26.17
N LEU A 64 -11.70 -7.50 -26.25
CA LEU A 64 -11.34 -8.38 -27.37
C LEU A 64 -12.09 -7.98 -28.65
N ASP A 65 -13.38 -7.67 -28.56
CA ASP A 65 -14.18 -7.22 -29.71
C ASP A 65 -13.65 -5.88 -30.25
N ALA A 66 -13.22 -4.98 -29.37
CA ALA A 66 -12.57 -3.73 -29.77
C ALA A 66 -11.22 -3.97 -30.49
N ALA A 67 -10.42 -4.93 -30.00
CA ALA A 67 -9.09 -5.23 -30.53
C ALA A 67 -9.12 -6.02 -31.85
N THR A 68 -10.10 -6.92 -32.03
CA THR A 68 -10.25 -7.76 -33.23
C THR A 68 -10.69 -7.00 -34.49
N SER A 69 -11.08 -5.72 -34.37
CA SER A 69 -11.34 -4.84 -35.51
C SER A 69 -10.08 -4.39 -36.29
N GLN A 70 -8.87 -4.69 -35.81
CA GLN A 70 -7.62 -4.28 -36.47
C GLN A 70 -6.69 -5.42 -36.93
N ASP A 71 -6.76 -6.65 -36.37
CA ASP A 71 -5.91 -7.77 -36.81
C ASP A 71 -6.54 -9.14 -36.47
N ALA A 72 -7.46 -9.61 -37.32
CA ALA A 72 -8.32 -10.77 -37.05
C ALA A 72 -7.70 -12.16 -37.32
N ALA A 73 -6.43 -12.29 -37.66
CA ALA A 73 -5.89 -13.55 -38.17
C ALA A 73 -5.18 -14.45 -37.14
N ASN A 74 -4.81 -13.97 -35.95
CA ASN A 74 -3.94 -14.73 -35.03
C ASN A 74 -4.35 -14.71 -33.54
N SER A 75 -5.56 -14.31 -33.17
CA SER A 75 -5.88 -14.06 -31.74
C SER A 75 -6.24 -15.34 -30.97
N SER A 76 -5.23 -16.01 -30.40
CA SER A 76 -5.35 -17.03 -29.32
C SER A 76 -5.82 -16.42 -27.97
N PHE A 77 -6.62 -15.36 -28.02
CA PHE A 77 -6.88 -14.45 -26.89
C PHE A 77 -8.33 -14.50 -26.39
N ALA A 78 -9.22 -15.29 -27.02
CA ALA A 78 -10.59 -15.44 -26.55
C ALA A 78 -10.66 -16.20 -25.21
N PRO A 79 -11.57 -15.85 -24.30
CA PRO A 79 -11.78 -16.63 -23.09
C PRO A 79 -12.23 -18.05 -23.46
N PRO A 80 -11.71 -19.08 -22.76
CA PRO A 80 -12.01 -20.48 -23.09
C PRO A 80 -13.46 -20.92 -22.82
N SER A 81 -14.20 -20.19 -21.98
CA SER A 81 -15.64 -20.36 -21.71
C SER A 81 -16.27 -19.02 -21.35
N LEU A 82 -17.57 -18.87 -21.59
CA LEU A 82 -18.34 -17.72 -21.12
C LEU A 82 -19.07 -18.02 -19.79
N ALA A 83 -19.07 -19.28 -19.34
CA ALA A 83 -19.66 -19.68 -18.08
C ALA A 83 -18.75 -19.29 -16.93
N VAL A 84 -19.22 -18.40 -16.04
CA VAL A 84 -18.44 -17.87 -14.90
C VAL A 84 -18.06 -18.98 -13.93
N GLU A 85 -18.87 -20.03 -13.88
CA GLU A 85 -18.66 -21.19 -13.01
C GLU A 85 -17.40 -21.95 -13.37
N ASP A 86 -16.88 -21.84 -14.59
CA ASP A 86 -15.62 -22.47 -15.00
C ASP A 86 -14.37 -21.71 -14.48
N TYR A 87 -14.57 -20.58 -13.81
CA TYR A 87 -13.52 -19.70 -13.34
C TYR A 87 -13.51 -19.57 -11.82
N ILE A 88 -12.30 -19.30 -11.31
CA ILE A 88 -12.05 -18.92 -9.93
C ILE A 88 -11.29 -17.60 -9.89
N MET A 89 -11.48 -16.85 -8.81
CA MET A 89 -10.68 -15.66 -8.51
C MET A 89 -9.68 -15.96 -7.40
N ARG A 90 -8.43 -15.54 -7.59
CA ARG A 90 -7.35 -15.65 -6.61
C ARG A 90 -6.70 -14.30 -6.37
N VAL A 91 -5.98 -14.16 -5.26
CA VAL A 91 -5.14 -12.98 -5.04
C VAL A 91 -4.02 -12.95 -6.06
N ALA A 92 -3.83 -11.81 -6.71
CA ALA A 92 -2.73 -11.60 -7.64
C ALA A 92 -1.52 -11.02 -6.91
N ARG A 93 -0.32 -11.44 -7.32
CA ARG A 93 0.94 -10.78 -6.97
C ARG A 93 1.14 -9.55 -7.85
N GLY A 94 2.13 -8.71 -7.52
CA GLY A 94 2.46 -7.51 -8.30
C GLY A 94 2.87 -7.76 -9.75
N ASP A 95 3.12 -9.02 -10.12
CA ASP A 95 3.40 -9.49 -11.48
C ASP A 95 2.15 -9.95 -12.25
N GLY A 96 0.96 -9.86 -11.64
CA GLY A 96 -0.32 -10.28 -12.23
C GLY A 96 -0.56 -11.80 -12.22
N LEU A 97 0.34 -12.58 -11.62
CA LEU A 97 0.17 -14.03 -11.47
C LEU A 97 -0.52 -14.37 -10.15
N PRO A 98 -1.22 -15.52 -10.06
CA PRO A 98 -1.83 -15.94 -8.81
C PRO A 98 -0.79 -16.18 -7.72
N ASP A 99 -1.10 -15.70 -6.52
CA ASP A 99 -0.38 -16.08 -5.32
C ASP A 99 -0.64 -17.57 -5.04
N ARG A 100 0.43 -18.37 -5.03
CA ARG A 100 0.34 -19.81 -4.76
C ARG A 100 0.10 -20.12 -3.29
N THR A 101 0.33 -19.15 -2.41
CA THR A 101 0.13 -19.29 -0.96
C THR A 101 -1.27 -18.89 -0.52
N ALA A 102 -2.01 -18.14 -1.36
CA ALA A 102 -3.38 -17.73 -1.09
C ALA A 102 -4.39 -18.76 -1.63
N HIS A 103 -5.46 -18.99 -0.87
CA HIS A 103 -6.59 -19.80 -1.34
C HIS A 103 -7.42 -19.05 -2.38
N ALA A 104 -8.19 -19.80 -3.17
CA ALA A 104 -9.20 -19.22 -4.04
C ALA A 104 -10.28 -18.50 -3.21
N LEU A 105 -10.77 -17.39 -3.73
CA LEU A 105 -11.85 -16.63 -3.12
C LEU A 105 -13.16 -17.41 -3.25
N ASP A 106 -14.00 -17.35 -2.22
CA ASP A 106 -15.34 -17.92 -2.27
C ASP A 106 -16.19 -17.12 -3.25
N MET A 107 -16.62 -17.76 -4.35
CA MET A 107 -17.42 -17.10 -5.40
C MET A 107 -18.75 -16.54 -4.87
N ASN A 108 -19.31 -17.09 -3.80
CA ASN A 108 -20.57 -16.60 -3.22
C ASN A 108 -20.35 -15.56 -2.11
N GLY A 109 -19.12 -15.38 -1.64
CA GLY A 109 -18.79 -14.42 -0.58
C GLY A 109 -18.71 -12.99 -1.11
N VAL A 110 -18.95 -12.01 -0.25
CA VAL A 110 -18.73 -10.58 -0.56
C VAL A 110 -17.23 -10.31 -0.63
N LEU A 111 -16.77 -9.67 -1.71
CA LEU A 111 -15.34 -9.48 -1.97
C LEU A 111 -14.60 -8.78 -0.82
N LYS A 112 -15.24 -7.76 -0.23
CA LYS A 112 -14.68 -6.97 0.89
C LYS A 112 -14.40 -7.81 2.13
N ASP A 113 -15.24 -8.81 2.39
CA ASP A 113 -15.22 -9.58 3.64
C ASP A 113 -14.19 -10.72 3.60
N GLN A 114 -13.57 -10.97 2.44
CA GLN A 114 -12.59 -12.05 2.26
C GLN A 114 -11.15 -11.67 2.66
N GLY A 115 -10.98 -10.64 3.49
CA GLY A 115 -9.69 -10.31 4.12
C GLY A 115 -8.62 -9.79 3.15
N LEU A 116 -9.02 -9.26 2.00
CA LEU A 116 -8.11 -8.69 1.02
C LEU A 116 -7.66 -7.28 1.44
N VAL A 117 -6.42 -6.90 1.10
CA VAL A 117 -5.87 -5.57 1.37
C VAL A 117 -6.10 -4.67 0.15
N PHE A 118 -6.52 -3.42 0.37
CA PHE A 118 -6.76 -2.45 -0.71
C PHE A 118 -5.44 -1.86 -1.26
N PRO A 119 -5.28 -1.70 -2.60
CA PRO A 119 -6.22 -2.03 -3.66
C PRO A 119 -6.31 -3.55 -3.91
N TYR A 120 -7.53 -4.03 -4.16
CA TYR A 120 -7.77 -5.45 -4.41
C TYR A 120 -7.14 -5.86 -5.74
N MET A 121 -6.02 -6.57 -5.68
CA MET A 121 -5.37 -7.18 -6.85
C MET A 121 -5.76 -8.64 -6.91
N VAL A 122 -6.53 -9.01 -7.92
CA VAL A 122 -7.06 -10.35 -8.10
C VAL A 122 -6.80 -10.83 -9.51
N VAL A 123 -6.69 -12.14 -9.68
CA VAL A 123 -6.51 -12.79 -10.97
C VAL A 123 -7.66 -13.75 -11.20
N LEU A 124 -8.24 -13.66 -12.39
CA LEU A 124 -9.26 -14.57 -12.89
C LEU A 124 -8.56 -15.70 -13.66
N THR A 125 -8.75 -16.94 -13.20
CA THR A 125 -8.16 -18.15 -13.79
C THR A 125 -9.21 -19.24 -13.93
N LEU A 126 -8.94 -20.25 -14.76
CA LEU A 126 -9.78 -21.45 -14.79
C LEU A 126 -9.71 -22.19 -13.45
N ASP A 127 -10.84 -22.80 -13.08
CA ASP A 127 -10.93 -23.70 -11.93
C ASP A 127 -10.16 -25.00 -12.24
N PRO A 128 -9.05 -25.32 -11.53
CA PRO A 128 -8.29 -26.55 -11.77
C PRO A 128 -9.07 -27.81 -11.39
N ASP A 129 -10.08 -27.70 -10.52
CA ASP A 129 -10.84 -28.85 -10.03
C ASP A 129 -12.02 -29.18 -10.94
N ARG A 130 -12.35 -28.30 -11.90
CA ARG A 130 -13.38 -28.57 -12.91
C ARG A 130 -12.78 -29.30 -14.10
N PRO A 131 -13.43 -30.40 -14.55
CA PRO A 131 -12.94 -31.13 -15.71
C PRO A 131 -13.06 -30.26 -16.96
N VAL A 132 -11.92 -29.79 -17.49
CA VAL A 132 -11.75 -29.04 -18.75
C VAL A 132 -12.12 -29.87 -20.00
N SER A 133 -12.84 -30.97 -19.81
CA SER A 133 -13.24 -31.96 -20.83
C SER A 133 -14.29 -31.41 -21.79
N HIS A 134 -15.12 -30.45 -21.37
CA HIS A 134 -16.10 -29.77 -22.22
C HIS A 134 -15.51 -28.63 -23.06
N MET A 135 -14.30 -28.18 -22.75
CA MET A 135 -13.63 -27.10 -23.48
C MET A 135 -12.81 -27.66 -24.65
N GLN A 136 -13.10 -27.20 -25.88
CA GLN A 136 -12.40 -27.56 -27.13
C GLN A 136 -11.02 -26.87 -27.24
N LEU A 137 -10.20 -26.96 -26.20
CA LEU A 137 -8.84 -26.42 -26.18
C LEU A 137 -7.82 -27.51 -26.54
N THR A 138 -6.67 -27.13 -27.08
CA THR A 138 -5.54 -28.05 -27.29
C THR A 138 -4.96 -28.51 -25.95
N ASP A 139 -4.51 -29.76 -25.86
CA ASP A 139 -3.99 -30.33 -24.60
C ASP A 139 -2.81 -29.53 -24.01
N GLN A 140 -1.94 -29.00 -24.87
CA GLN A 140 -0.83 -28.11 -24.45
C GLN A 140 -1.33 -26.80 -23.82
N PHE A 141 -2.41 -26.23 -24.35
CA PHE A 141 -3.00 -25.00 -23.81
C PHE A 141 -3.70 -25.27 -22.48
N LYS A 142 -4.37 -26.43 -22.34
CA LYS A 142 -4.95 -26.89 -21.07
C LYS A 142 -3.89 -27.06 -19.99
N GLU A 143 -2.78 -27.72 -20.30
CA GLU A 143 -1.67 -27.89 -19.35
C GLU A 143 -1.03 -26.56 -18.93
N ALA A 144 -0.85 -25.63 -19.89
CA ALA A 144 -0.33 -24.29 -19.61
C ALA A 144 -1.26 -23.47 -18.68
N LEU A 145 -2.58 -23.57 -18.89
CA LEU A 145 -3.60 -22.94 -18.05
C LEU A 145 -3.62 -23.53 -16.63
N ILE A 146 -3.63 -24.85 -16.48
CA ILE A 146 -3.64 -25.52 -15.17
C ILE A 146 -2.37 -25.19 -14.37
N ARG A 147 -1.21 -25.22 -15.03
CA ARG A 147 0.08 -24.84 -14.40
C ARG A 147 0.07 -23.38 -13.93
N ARG A 148 -0.61 -22.47 -14.63
CA ARG A 148 -0.76 -21.06 -14.25
C ARG A 148 -1.78 -20.82 -13.15
N ALA A 149 -2.89 -21.55 -13.15
CA ALA A 149 -3.89 -21.53 -12.08
C ALA A 149 -3.32 -22.00 -10.72
N GLY A 150 -2.06 -22.45 -10.67
CA GLY A 150 -1.43 -22.99 -9.48
C GLY A 150 -1.86 -24.42 -9.18
N GLY A 151 -2.52 -25.09 -10.14
CA GLY A 151 -2.79 -26.51 -10.10
C GLY A 151 -1.47 -27.27 -10.19
N GLY A 152 -1.14 -28.01 -9.13
CA GLY A 152 -0.05 -28.96 -9.19
C GLY A 152 -0.29 -29.95 -10.32
N SER A 153 0.72 -30.14 -11.17
CA SER A 153 0.69 -31.19 -12.20
C SER A 153 0.29 -32.53 -11.56
N PRO A 154 -0.63 -33.32 -12.13
CA PRO A 154 -0.95 -34.66 -11.65
C PRO A 154 0.21 -35.67 -11.79
N SER A 155 1.41 -35.22 -12.18
CA SER A 155 2.61 -36.04 -12.41
C SER A 155 3.69 -35.92 -11.34
N SER A 156 3.34 -35.69 -10.07
CA SER A 156 4.27 -35.86 -8.96
C SER A 156 3.91 -37.10 -8.13
N PRO A 157 4.57 -38.25 -8.36
CA PRO A 157 4.43 -39.41 -7.50
C PRO A 157 5.19 -39.12 -6.22
N LEU A 158 4.49 -38.57 -5.23
CA LEU A 158 4.95 -38.58 -3.85
C LEU A 158 5.03 -40.05 -3.42
N GLN A 159 6.24 -40.56 -3.50
CA GLN A 159 6.70 -41.85 -3.02
C GLN A 159 6.13 -42.13 -1.63
N ARG A 160 5.14 -43.02 -1.58
CA ARG A 160 5.03 -43.98 -0.48
C ARG A 160 6.18 -44.97 -0.68
N LEU A 161 7.24 -44.83 0.11
CA LEU A 161 8.21 -45.91 0.26
C LEU A 161 7.52 -47.08 0.98
N PRO A 162 7.55 -48.31 0.44
CA PRO A 162 7.24 -49.49 1.22
C PRO A 162 8.45 -49.79 2.12
N PHE A 163 8.24 -49.85 3.42
CA PHE A 163 9.23 -50.43 4.33
C PHE A 163 8.89 -51.91 4.47
N ASP A 164 9.57 -52.72 3.67
CA ASP A 164 9.65 -54.17 3.82
C ASP A 164 10.94 -54.47 4.59
N GLY A 165 10.84 -55.26 5.66
CA GLY A 165 11.90 -55.43 6.64
C GLY A 165 11.66 -56.64 7.54
N THR A 166 11.54 -57.82 6.93
CA THR A 166 11.63 -59.12 7.60
C THR A 166 13.08 -59.48 7.94
N PHE A 167 13.36 -59.66 9.23
CA PHE A 167 14.42 -60.52 9.82
C PHE A 167 13.94 -60.75 11.28
N GLY A 168 13.63 -61.93 11.81
CA GLY A 168 14.15 -63.26 11.58
C GLY A 168 15.00 -63.64 12.79
N GLU A 169 14.41 -64.21 13.84
CA GLU A 169 15.19 -64.93 14.86
C GLU A 169 14.49 -66.20 15.34
N TYR A 170 15.28 -67.27 15.28
CA TYR A 170 14.93 -68.67 15.37
C TYR A 170 14.94 -69.17 16.82
N SER A 171 13.96 -70.03 17.09
CA SER A 171 13.99 -71.22 17.94
C SER A 171 15.33 -71.67 18.54
N LYS A 172 15.35 -71.83 19.87
CA LYS A 172 16.26 -72.73 20.60
C LYS A 172 15.61 -74.13 20.66
N PRO A 173 16.35 -75.23 20.39
CA PRO A 173 15.92 -76.56 20.78
C PRO A 173 16.51 -76.95 22.15
N GLU A 174 15.73 -77.79 22.82
CA GLU A 174 16.00 -78.47 24.08
C GLU A 174 17.19 -79.43 23.96
N ASP A 175 17.80 -79.78 25.10
CA ASP A 175 18.24 -81.16 25.30
C ASP A 175 18.09 -81.57 26.77
N SER A 176 17.58 -82.78 26.91
CA SER A 176 17.00 -83.40 28.09
C SER A 176 17.69 -84.74 28.33
N VAL A 177 17.55 -85.22 29.56
CA VAL A 177 17.74 -86.61 30.01
C VAL A 177 19.20 -87.04 30.27
N LEU A 178 19.51 -87.31 31.55
CA LEU A 178 19.73 -88.68 32.04
C LEU A 178 20.00 -88.65 33.56
N LYS A 179 18.93 -88.92 34.33
CA LYS A 179 19.03 -89.53 35.67
C LYS A 179 18.71 -91.01 35.49
N ALA A 180 19.67 -91.88 35.78
CA ALA A 180 19.42 -93.31 35.97
C ALA A 180 20.30 -93.85 37.10
N ILE A 181 19.62 -94.23 38.19
CA ILE A 181 19.77 -95.46 38.96
C ILE A 181 21.19 -95.80 39.48
N THR A 182 21.35 -95.61 40.78
CA THR A 182 22.36 -96.25 41.63
C THR A 182 22.07 -97.75 41.75
N HIS A 183 23.02 -98.60 41.33
CA HIS A 183 23.13 -99.99 41.77
C HIS A 183 24.54 -100.24 42.29
N SER A 184 24.58 -100.66 43.54
CA SER A 184 25.75 -101.07 44.31
C SER A 184 26.26 -102.40 43.80
N GLN A 185 27.54 -102.49 43.41
CA GLN A 185 28.33 -103.72 43.40
C GLN A 185 29.83 -103.36 43.38
N GLU A 186 30.62 -104.10 44.15
CA GLU A 186 32.05 -103.89 44.41
C GLU A 186 32.91 -104.02 43.13
N PRO A 187 34.01 -103.26 42.99
CA PRO A 187 34.78 -103.23 41.76
C PRO A 187 35.82 -104.35 41.69
N THR A 188 35.86 -105.05 40.56
CA THR A 188 36.94 -105.96 40.17
C THR A 188 38.05 -105.21 39.42
N ALA A 189 39.28 -105.72 39.47
CA ALA A 189 40.51 -105.05 39.03
C ALA A 189 40.58 -104.58 37.55
N GLU A 190 39.68 -105.02 36.67
CA GLU A 190 39.60 -104.56 35.27
C GLU A 190 38.82 -103.23 35.12
N GLN A 191 38.00 -102.83 36.10
CA GLN A 191 37.24 -101.56 36.07
C GLN A 191 38.11 -100.33 36.43
N LEU A 192 39.21 -100.53 37.16
CA LEU A 192 40.15 -99.46 37.52
C LEU A 192 40.98 -98.94 36.33
N GLN A 193 41.12 -99.72 35.25
CA GLN A 193 41.83 -99.27 34.04
C GLN A 193 40.90 -98.51 33.10
N THR A 194 39.64 -98.91 32.99
CA THR A 194 38.63 -98.18 32.20
C THR A 194 38.20 -96.88 32.90
N GLU A 195 38.13 -96.84 34.23
CA GLU A 195 37.94 -95.59 34.99
C GLU A 195 39.12 -94.63 34.82
N LYS A 196 40.37 -95.10 34.81
CA LYS A 196 41.53 -94.23 34.56
C LYS A 196 41.53 -93.65 33.15
N ALA A 197 41.14 -94.43 32.14
CA ALA A 197 40.97 -93.94 30.77
C ALA A 197 39.77 -92.98 30.63
N ALA A 198 38.68 -93.21 31.37
CA ALA A 198 37.52 -92.32 31.41
C ALA A 198 37.83 -90.99 32.13
N VAL A 199 38.60 -91.02 33.23
CA VAL A 199 39.04 -89.81 33.93
C VAL A 199 40.00 -88.99 33.07
N GLN A 200 40.94 -89.62 32.35
CA GLN A 200 41.81 -88.92 31.41
C GLN A 200 41.04 -88.25 30.26
N THR A 201 40.03 -88.92 29.70
CA THR A 201 39.20 -88.31 28.65
C THR A 201 38.30 -87.19 29.20
N VAL A 202 37.83 -87.28 30.43
CA VAL A 202 37.11 -86.17 31.11
C VAL A 202 38.04 -85.00 31.39
N GLU A 203 39.27 -85.22 31.85
CA GLU A 203 40.27 -84.17 32.06
C GLU A 203 40.70 -83.50 30.75
N GLU A 204 40.87 -84.25 29.66
CA GLU A 204 41.13 -83.70 28.33
C GLU A 204 39.95 -82.90 27.78
N GLN A 205 38.71 -83.39 27.98
CA GLN A 205 37.51 -82.63 27.64
C GLN A 205 37.36 -81.36 28.48
N GLN A 206 37.75 -81.40 29.75
CA GLN A 206 37.71 -80.24 30.64
C GLN A 206 38.76 -79.19 30.22
N ARG A 207 39.99 -79.60 29.89
CA ARG A 207 41.00 -78.70 29.31
C ARG A 207 40.57 -78.13 27.96
N ALA A 208 39.91 -78.92 27.12
CA ALA A 208 39.37 -78.44 25.85
C ALA A 208 38.24 -77.42 26.05
N ARG A 209 37.39 -77.60 27.07
CA ARG A 209 36.34 -76.64 27.45
C ARG A 209 36.94 -75.35 28.00
N GLU A 210 37.92 -75.42 28.91
CA GLU A 210 38.61 -74.26 29.46
C GLU A 210 39.35 -73.47 28.38
N ALA A 211 39.95 -74.14 27.39
CA ALA A 211 40.57 -73.50 26.23
C ALA A 211 39.54 -72.81 25.33
N LEU A 212 38.36 -73.40 25.14
CA LEU A 212 37.27 -72.78 24.39
C LEU A 212 36.64 -71.60 25.13
N GLU A 213 36.48 -71.69 26.45
CA GLU A 213 36.00 -70.58 27.29
C GLU A 213 37.00 -69.42 27.31
N SER A 214 38.30 -69.72 27.40
CA SER A 214 39.35 -68.70 27.32
C SER A 214 39.32 -67.97 25.96
N ARG A 215 39.16 -68.69 24.85
CA ARG A 215 39.00 -68.08 23.50
C ARG A 215 37.71 -67.27 23.37
N ARG A 216 36.60 -67.73 23.97
CA ARG A 216 35.34 -66.98 23.99
C ARG A 216 35.48 -65.68 24.77
N LEU A 217 36.15 -65.71 25.91
CA LEU A 217 36.41 -64.51 26.73
C LEU A 217 37.35 -63.53 26.02
N GLU A 218 38.38 -64.02 25.32
CA GLU A 218 39.25 -63.16 24.49
C GLU A 218 38.48 -62.51 23.33
N ASN A 219 37.62 -63.26 22.64
CA ASN A 219 36.76 -62.71 21.59
C ASN A 219 35.76 -61.68 22.15
N LEU A 220 35.17 -61.92 23.32
CA LEU A 220 34.28 -60.96 23.97
C LEU A 220 35.03 -59.67 24.33
N ARG A 221 36.23 -59.76 24.89
CA ARG A 221 37.07 -58.60 25.18
C ARG A 221 37.47 -57.83 23.91
N HIS A 222 37.70 -58.53 22.81
CA HIS A 222 37.98 -57.89 21.52
C HIS A 222 36.75 -57.14 20.99
N LEU A 223 35.57 -57.75 21.03
CA LEU A 223 34.31 -57.13 20.61
C LEU A 223 33.93 -55.93 21.50
N GLU A 224 34.15 -56.00 22.81
CA GLU A 224 33.96 -54.88 23.73
C GLU A 224 34.89 -53.72 23.40
N LYS A 225 36.18 -53.99 23.14
CA LYS A 225 37.12 -52.95 22.71
C LYS A 225 36.73 -52.31 21.38
N GLU A 226 36.34 -53.10 20.38
CA GLU A 226 35.86 -52.56 19.10
C GLU A 226 34.61 -51.70 19.28
N ARG A 227 33.70 -52.10 20.17
CA ARG A 227 32.49 -51.33 20.48
C ARG A 227 32.85 -50.00 21.15
N GLU A 228 33.73 -50.02 22.15
CA GLU A 228 34.20 -48.81 22.83
C GLU A 228 34.92 -47.85 21.86
N GLU A 229 35.75 -48.37 20.96
CA GLU A 229 36.42 -47.57 19.93
C GLU A 229 35.41 -46.95 18.95
N ARG A 230 34.39 -47.69 18.50
CA ARG A 230 33.31 -47.14 17.67
C ARG A 230 32.49 -46.10 18.41
N GLU A 231 32.17 -46.33 19.69
CA GLU A 231 31.45 -45.35 20.51
C GLU A 231 32.27 -44.06 20.70
N ARG A 232 33.59 -44.15 20.90
CA ARG A 232 34.48 -42.98 20.93
C ARG A 232 34.51 -42.24 19.61
N GLN A 233 34.68 -42.94 18.49
CA GLN A 233 34.67 -42.33 17.15
C GLN A 233 33.35 -41.61 16.86
N ASN A 234 32.22 -42.21 17.21
CA ASN A 234 30.91 -41.59 17.04
C ASN A 234 30.74 -40.31 17.88
N LEU A 235 31.24 -40.32 19.12
CA LEU A 235 31.22 -39.13 19.99
C LEU A 235 32.10 -38.01 19.44
N GLU A 236 33.31 -38.33 18.96
CA GLU A 236 34.22 -37.37 18.33
C GLU A 236 33.60 -36.76 17.06
N ASP A 237 32.95 -37.58 16.23
CA ASP A 237 32.26 -37.11 15.02
C ASP A 237 31.04 -36.22 15.36
N CYS A 238 30.28 -36.57 16.40
CA CYS A 238 29.20 -35.74 16.91
C CYS A 238 29.71 -34.39 17.41
N GLU A 239 30.79 -34.38 18.20
CA GLU A 239 31.39 -33.13 18.70
C GLU A 239 31.95 -32.28 17.56
N LYS A 240 32.58 -32.91 16.57
CA LYS A 240 33.08 -32.23 15.37
C LYS A 240 31.96 -31.57 14.58
N LYS A 241 30.87 -32.28 14.32
CA LYS A 241 29.68 -31.74 13.64
C LYS A 241 29.00 -30.64 14.44
N GLU A 242 28.99 -30.74 15.76
CA GLU A 242 28.45 -29.68 16.62
C GLU A 242 29.30 -28.41 16.58
N ARG A 243 30.64 -28.56 16.67
CA ARG A 243 31.57 -27.43 16.51
C ARG A 243 31.43 -26.75 15.15
N GLU A 244 31.27 -27.53 14.08
CA GLU A 244 31.06 -27.03 12.73
C GLU A 244 29.72 -26.28 12.61
N ARG A 245 28.63 -26.85 13.14
CA ARG A 245 27.33 -26.14 13.22
C ARG A 245 27.44 -24.83 13.97
N ARG A 246 28.11 -24.80 15.13
CA ARG A 246 28.30 -23.58 15.92
C ARG A 246 29.12 -22.54 15.16
N ARG A 247 30.17 -22.94 14.44
CA ARG A 247 30.96 -22.04 13.58
C ARG A 247 30.12 -21.46 12.44
N ASN A 248 29.38 -22.30 11.73
CA ASN A 248 28.51 -21.86 10.63
C ASN A 248 27.42 -20.90 11.11
N LEU A 249 26.86 -21.13 12.29
CA LEU A 249 25.86 -20.24 12.90
C LEU A 249 26.46 -18.86 13.24
N VAL A 250 27.69 -18.82 13.77
CA VAL A 250 28.39 -17.57 14.07
C VAL A 250 28.77 -16.82 12.79
N GLU A 251 29.23 -17.53 11.76
CA GLU A 251 29.53 -16.93 10.46
C GLU A 251 28.28 -16.38 9.77
N GLN A 252 27.15 -17.10 9.82
CA GLN A 252 25.87 -16.60 9.32
C GLN A 252 25.42 -15.34 10.06
N ARG A 253 25.44 -15.34 11.40
CA ARG A 253 25.10 -14.13 12.17
C ARG A 253 26.00 -12.95 11.83
N ARG A 254 27.30 -13.19 11.65
CA ARG A 254 28.25 -12.15 11.27
C ARG A 254 27.98 -11.61 9.86
N GLN A 255 27.59 -12.46 8.92
CA GLN A 255 27.18 -12.05 7.57
C GLN A 255 25.88 -11.25 7.61
N GLU A 256 24.88 -11.68 8.40
CA GLU A 256 23.62 -10.95 8.58
C GLU A 256 23.87 -9.57 9.20
N GLU A 257 24.71 -9.47 10.24
CA GLU A 257 25.09 -8.19 10.84
C GLU A 257 25.81 -7.27 9.84
N GLN A 258 26.72 -7.81 9.03
CA GLN A 258 27.38 -7.02 7.97
C GLN A 258 26.40 -6.55 6.90
N GLN A 259 25.44 -7.38 6.48
CA GLN A 259 24.40 -7.01 5.53
C GLN A 259 23.47 -5.93 6.11
N GLN A 260 23.11 -6.04 7.39
CA GLN A 260 22.30 -5.03 8.08
C GLN A 260 23.03 -3.69 8.19
N LEU A 261 24.32 -3.69 8.54
CA LEU A 261 25.14 -2.48 8.57
C LEU A 261 25.23 -1.83 7.18
N HIS A 262 25.45 -2.62 6.13
CA HIS A 262 25.49 -2.11 4.76
C HIS A 262 24.13 -1.53 4.33
N ALA A 263 23.02 -2.22 4.63
CA ALA A 263 21.68 -1.73 4.33
C ALA A 263 21.36 -0.42 5.09
N MET A 264 21.80 -0.30 6.35
CA MET A 264 21.69 0.94 7.12
C MET A 264 22.52 2.07 6.51
N GLU A 265 23.74 1.81 6.06
CA GLU A 265 24.57 2.81 5.39
C GLU A 265 23.96 3.27 4.07
N GLU A 266 23.40 2.36 3.26
CA GLU A 266 22.70 2.70 2.02
C GLU A 266 21.45 3.53 2.28
N HIS A 267 20.65 3.15 3.28
CA HIS A 267 19.49 3.94 3.69
C HIS A 267 19.92 5.34 4.16
N HIS A 268 20.99 5.45 4.94
CA HIS A 268 21.50 6.74 5.40
C HIS A 268 22.02 7.60 4.24
N LYS A 269 22.73 7.01 3.27
CA LYS A 269 23.17 7.71 2.05
C LYS A 269 21.98 8.21 1.23
N LEU A 270 20.94 7.40 1.07
CA LEU A 270 19.70 7.79 0.37
C LEU A 270 18.97 8.92 1.10
N ASP A 271 18.87 8.86 2.43
CA ASP A 271 18.26 9.93 3.23
C ASP A 271 19.04 11.24 3.14
N MET A 272 20.36 11.17 3.18
CA MET A 272 21.22 12.35 2.99
C MET A 272 21.08 12.92 1.57
N ALA A 273 21.00 12.07 0.54
CA ALA A 273 20.76 12.51 -0.84
C ALA A 273 19.39 13.20 -0.98
N LYS A 274 18.33 12.65 -0.39
CA LYS A 274 16.99 13.28 -0.37
C LYS A 274 17.00 14.64 0.35
N LYS A 275 17.66 14.73 1.51
CA LYS A 275 17.82 16.01 2.24
C LYS A 275 18.59 17.04 1.41
N MET A 276 19.64 16.62 0.72
CA MET A 276 20.42 17.49 -0.15
C MET A 276 19.61 17.94 -1.38
N GLU A 277 18.82 17.05 -1.98
CA GLU A 277 17.90 17.40 -3.07
C GLU A 277 16.83 18.41 -2.61
N GLN A 278 16.25 18.21 -1.42
CA GLN A 278 15.31 19.15 -0.81
C GLN A 278 15.96 20.51 -0.56
N PHE A 279 17.17 20.54 0.02
CA PHE A 279 17.93 21.76 0.23
C PHE A 279 18.19 22.51 -1.08
N MET A 280 18.60 21.80 -2.14
CA MET A 280 18.82 22.39 -3.46
C MET A 280 17.53 22.94 -4.09
N LYS A 281 16.38 22.25 -3.88
CA LYS A 281 15.07 22.74 -4.33
C LYS A 281 14.66 24.01 -3.57
N GLU A 282 14.84 24.05 -2.26
CA GLU A 282 14.59 25.24 -1.44
C GLU A 282 15.49 26.41 -1.86
N GLN A 283 16.78 26.15 -2.11
CA GLN A 283 17.71 27.16 -2.57
C GLN A 283 17.28 27.74 -3.92
N LYS A 284 16.92 26.91 -4.90
CA LYS A 284 16.39 27.37 -6.19
C LYS A 284 15.09 28.18 -6.03
N GLN A 285 14.21 27.78 -5.12
CA GLN A 285 13.00 28.56 -4.82
C GLN A 285 13.35 29.94 -4.25
N ARG A 286 14.30 30.02 -3.31
CA ARG A 286 14.77 31.30 -2.76
C ARG A 286 15.37 32.19 -3.85
N GLU A 287 16.22 31.64 -4.72
CA GLU A 287 16.79 32.38 -5.86
C GLU A 287 15.70 32.92 -6.80
N MET A 288 14.68 32.11 -7.12
CA MET A 288 13.54 32.57 -7.92
C MET A 288 12.73 33.67 -7.23
N PHE A 289 12.52 33.58 -5.91
CA PHE A 289 11.85 34.64 -5.14
C PHE A 289 12.67 35.93 -5.12
N GLU A 290 13.98 35.85 -4.91
CA GLU A 290 14.87 37.01 -4.95
C GLU A 290 14.90 37.66 -6.34
N GLU A 291 14.92 36.87 -7.41
CA GLU A 291 14.82 37.40 -8.77
C GLU A 291 13.48 38.10 -9.02
N GLN A 292 12.37 37.51 -8.58
CA GLN A 292 11.05 38.13 -8.71
C GLN A 292 10.97 39.44 -7.91
N GLN A 293 11.52 39.47 -6.70
CA GLN A 293 11.59 40.68 -5.89
C GLN A 293 12.40 41.77 -6.60
N LYS A 294 13.59 41.44 -7.12
CA LYS A 294 14.40 42.40 -7.90
C LYS A 294 13.66 42.91 -9.14
N ARG A 295 12.89 42.06 -9.83
CA ARG A 295 12.06 42.46 -10.98
C ARG A 295 10.95 43.43 -10.57
N LEU A 296 10.26 43.14 -9.46
CA LEU A 296 9.21 44.01 -8.93
C LEU A 296 9.77 45.37 -8.48
N GLU A 297 10.91 45.39 -7.78
CA GLU A 297 11.58 46.63 -7.38
C GLU A 297 12.00 47.46 -8.60
N LYS A 298 12.52 46.82 -9.64
CA LYS A 298 12.85 47.50 -10.90
C LYS A 298 11.61 48.08 -11.57
N GLU A 299 10.52 47.30 -11.65
CA GLU A 299 9.26 47.77 -12.23
C GLU A 299 8.67 48.95 -11.43
N GLN A 300 8.76 48.92 -10.11
CA GLN A 300 8.34 50.02 -9.25
C GLN A 300 9.15 51.29 -9.54
N ARG A 301 10.48 51.20 -9.60
CA ARG A 301 11.34 52.34 -9.96
C ARG A 301 11.02 52.89 -11.35
N ASP A 302 10.74 52.02 -12.31
CA ASP A 302 10.37 52.44 -13.66
C ASP A 302 9.00 53.14 -13.69
N ARG A 303 8.04 52.70 -12.88
CA ARG A 303 6.74 53.38 -12.71
C ARG A 303 6.89 54.74 -12.04
N GLU A 304 7.71 54.85 -10.99
CA GLU A 304 8.02 56.11 -10.32
C GLU A 304 8.66 57.11 -11.29
N ARG A 305 9.65 56.67 -12.08
CA ARG A 305 10.27 57.51 -13.13
C ARG A 305 9.28 57.98 -14.19
N ARG A 306 8.36 57.11 -14.63
CA ARG A 306 7.30 57.50 -15.58
C ARG A 306 6.34 58.51 -14.96
N HIS A 307 5.98 58.33 -13.69
CA HIS A 307 5.13 59.26 -12.97
C HIS A 307 5.79 60.63 -12.84
N GLU A 308 7.07 60.68 -12.41
CA GLU A 308 7.84 61.92 -12.35
C GLU A 308 7.94 62.61 -13.71
N ALA A 309 8.15 61.85 -14.80
CA ALA A 309 8.20 62.41 -16.14
C ALA A 309 6.86 63.04 -16.56
N LEU A 310 5.74 62.37 -16.27
CA LEU A 310 4.39 62.89 -16.52
C LEU A 310 4.07 64.12 -15.65
N GLU A 311 4.51 64.14 -14.40
CA GLU A 311 4.36 65.31 -13.52
C GLU A 311 5.17 66.51 -14.03
N ARG A 312 6.42 66.29 -14.46
CA ARG A 312 7.23 67.34 -15.09
C ARG A 312 6.60 67.85 -16.38
N GLU A 313 6.05 66.97 -17.21
CA GLU A 313 5.34 67.37 -18.44
C GLU A 313 4.06 68.16 -18.12
N ARG A 314 3.29 67.74 -17.10
CA ARG A 314 2.11 68.47 -16.63
C ARG A 314 2.47 69.86 -16.11
N GLN A 315 3.53 69.98 -15.32
CA GLN A 315 4.03 71.26 -14.82
C GLN A 315 4.49 72.18 -15.97
N LYS A 316 5.20 71.63 -16.96
CA LYS A 316 5.58 72.38 -18.16
C LYS A 316 4.37 72.90 -18.94
N ARG A 317 3.39 72.03 -19.21
CA ARG A 317 2.14 72.43 -19.89
C ARG A 317 1.35 73.47 -19.10
N GLN A 318 1.36 73.38 -17.77
CA GLN A 318 0.71 74.38 -16.93
C GLN A 318 1.44 75.72 -17.00
N ALA A 319 2.77 75.73 -16.90
CA ALA A 319 3.58 76.93 -17.05
C ALA A 319 3.40 77.58 -18.44
N GLU A 320 3.40 76.78 -19.52
CA GLU A 320 3.13 77.25 -20.89
C GLU A 320 1.75 77.88 -21.02
N ARG A 321 0.71 77.28 -20.41
CA ARG A 321 -0.65 77.85 -20.39
C ARG A 321 -0.71 79.14 -19.59
N GLU A 322 -0.04 79.21 -18.44
CA GLU A 322 0.04 80.43 -17.63
C GLU A 322 0.79 81.54 -18.38
N GLU A 323 1.84 81.21 -19.13
CA GLU A 323 2.56 82.16 -19.97
C GLU A 323 1.71 82.65 -21.15
N GLN A 324 1.04 81.75 -21.87
CA GLN A 324 0.07 82.10 -22.91
C GLN A 324 -1.06 82.96 -22.36
N HIS A 325 -1.58 82.64 -21.17
CA HIS A 325 -2.60 83.45 -20.51
C HIS A 325 -2.08 84.85 -20.19
N ARG A 326 -0.86 84.97 -19.64
CA ARG A 326 -0.24 86.28 -19.39
C ARG A 326 0.03 87.06 -20.67
N GLN A 327 0.45 86.40 -21.76
CA GLN A 327 0.61 87.03 -23.06
C GLN A 327 -0.73 87.54 -23.59
N MET A 328 -1.79 86.73 -23.55
CA MET A 328 -3.15 87.16 -23.90
C MET A 328 -3.65 88.28 -22.98
N GLU A 329 -3.36 88.27 -21.68
CA GLU A 329 -3.72 89.36 -20.77
C GLU A 329 -2.96 90.65 -21.11
N MET A 330 -1.69 90.57 -21.49
CA MET A 330 -0.90 91.72 -21.92
C MET A 330 -1.33 92.23 -23.28
N GLU A 331 -1.63 91.36 -24.24
CA GLU A 331 -2.20 91.71 -25.54
C GLU A 331 -3.58 92.32 -25.38
N THR A 332 -4.47 91.72 -24.58
CA THR A 332 -5.79 92.31 -24.28
C THR A 332 -5.67 93.61 -23.50
N ARG A 333 -4.65 93.78 -22.66
CA ARG A 333 -4.35 95.07 -22.02
C ARG A 333 -3.84 96.08 -23.03
N ALA A 334 -2.98 95.69 -23.97
CA ALA A 334 -2.47 96.54 -25.03
C ALA A 334 -3.58 96.94 -26.02
N THR A 335 -4.46 96.02 -26.42
CA THR A 335 -5.64 96.33 -27.22
C THR A 335 -6.62 97.17 -26.44
N ARG A 336 -6.83 96.93 -25.13
CA ARG A 336 -7.65 97.83 -24.29
C ARG A 336 -7.05 99.23 -24.17
N ILE A 337 -5.73 99.36 -24.13
CA ILE A 337 -5.02 100.66 -24.10
C ILE A 337 -5.15 101.34 -25.47
N GLN A 338 -4.87 100.66 -26.57
CA GLN A 338 -5.05 101.19 -27.93
C GLN A 338 -6.51 101.54 -28.22
N ASP A 339 -7.46 100.69 -27.83
CA ASP A 339 -8.89 100.96 -27.94
C ASP A 339 -9.32 102.07 -26.99
N ARG A 340 -8.63 102.27 -25.86
CA ARG A 340 -8.88 103.42 -24.98
C ARG A 340 -8.30 104.70 -25.58
N GLU A 341 -7.15 104.65 -26.24
CA GLU A 341 -6.54 105.78 -26.94
C GLU A 341 -7.39 106.16 -28.16
N LYS A 342 -7.77 105.19 -28.99
CA LYS A 342 -8.73 105.37 -30.09
C LYS A 342 -10.09 105.84 -29.59
N ARG A 343 -10.60 105.28 -28.48
CA ARG A 343 -11.84 105.78 -27.85
C ARG A 343 -11.67 107.14 -27.21
N MET A 344 -10.47 107.54 -26.77
CA MET A 344 -10.22 108.88 -26.24
C MET A 344 -10.16 109.90 -27.37
N GLU A 345 -9.45 109.62 -28.48
CA GLU A 345 -9.48 110.41 -29.71
C GLU A 345 -10.89 110.50 -30.27
N GLN A 346 -11.56 109.37 -30.46
CA GLN A 346 -12.94 109.32 -30.90
C GLN A 346 -13.90 109.93 -29.87
N SER A 347 -13.64 109.88 -28.56
CA SER A 347 -14.48 110.55 -27.55
C SER A 347 -14.23 112.04 -27.49
N LEU A 348 -13.07 112.55 -27.88
CA LEU A 348 -12.86 113.99 -28.05
C LEU A 348 -13.63 114.48 -29.29
N ASP A 349 -13.66 113.68 -30.36
CA ASP A 349 -14.49 113.94 -31.55
C ASP A 349 -15.99 113.70 -31.29
N LEU A 350 -16.36 112.71 -30.46
CA LEU A 350 -17.73 112.40 -30.08
C LEU A 350 -18.22 113.19 -28.86
N ILE A 351 -17.40 113.85 -28.04
CA ILE A 351 -17.91 114.83 -27.04
C ILE A 351 -18.44 116.07 -27.77
N ILE A 352 -18.01 116.31 -29.02
CA ILE A 352 -18.59 117.29 -29.94
C ILE A 352 -19.91 116.78 -30.57
N GLU A 353 -20.08 115.48 -30.82
CA GLU A 353 -21.29 114.91 -31.46
C GLU A 353 -22.29 114.19 -30.50
N ARG A 354 -21.89 113.90 -29.27
CA ARG A 354 -22.64 113.15 -28.23
C ARG A 354 -23.11 114.07 -27.11
N LEU A 355 -23.52 115.27 -27.50
CA LEU A 355 -24.66 115.96 -26.90
C LEU A 355 -26.01 115.46 -27.48
N ASN A 356 -25.99 114.53 -28.46
CA ASN A 356 -27.17 114.22 -29.28
C ASN A 356 -27.71 112.76 -29.33
N TYR A 357 -27.15 111.73 -28.67
CA TYR A 357 -27.75 110.37 -28.83
C TYR A 357 -27.41 109.36 -27.71
N ASP A 358 -27.97 109.54 -26.52
CA ASP A 358 -27.77 108.69 -25.32
C ASP A 358 -28.88 107.64 -25.10
N ILE A 359 -29.38 107.00 -26.17
CA ILE A 359 -30.45 106.00 -26.08
C ILE A 359 -30.10 104.84 -27.01
N ASP A 360 -29.67 103.67 -26.47
CA ASP A 360 -29.80 102.30 -27.07
C ASP A 360 -28.78 101.23 -26.58
N LEU A 361 -28.12 101.37 -25.41
CA LEU A 361 -27.13 100.37 -24.94
C LEU A 361 -27.66 99.23 -24.04
N ASP A 362 -28.96 99.20 -23.69
CA ASP A 362 -29.44 98.37 -22.56
C ASP A 362 -29.99 96.97 -22.95
N ASN A 363 -30.16 96.67 -24.25
CA ASN A 363 -30.73 95.39 -24.69
C ASN A 363 -29.70 94.31 -25.06
N ARG A 364 -28.43 94.66 -25.30
CA ARG A 364 -27.42 93.70 -25.78
C ARG A 364 -26.77 92.88 -24.64
N GLN A 365 -26.68 93.45 -23.44
CA GLN A 365 -26.06 92.79 -22.27
C GLN A 365 -26.97 91.73 -21.62
N ARG A 366 -28.30 91.82 -21.80
CA ARG A 366 -29.25 90.83 -21.26
C ARG A 366 -29.26 89.51 -22.02
N MET A 367 -29.03 89.53 -23.34
CA MET A 367 -29.01 88.30 -24.16
C MET A 367 -27.75 87.46 -23.93
N GLU A 368 -26.57 88.09 -23.80
CA GLU A 368 -25.31 87.38 -23.52
C GLU A 368 -25.30 86.70 -22.14
N MET A 369 -25.96 87.29 -21.13
CA MET A 369 -26.06 86.64 -19.81
C MET A 369 -26.92 85.36 -19.86
N LEU A 370 -28.03 85.36 -20.60
CA LEU A 370 -28.93 84.20 -20.68
C LEU A 370 -28.32 83.04 -21.46
N GLU A 371 -27.48 83.31 -22.47
CA GLU A 371 -26.76 82.27 -23.22
C GLU A 371 -25.65 81.63 -22.39
N ARG A 372 -24.91 82.41 -21.58
CA ARG A 372 -23.93 81.88 -20.63
C ARG A 372 -24.60 81.02 -19.56
N GLU A 373 -25.74 81.45 -19.04
CA GLU A 373 -26.46 80.70 -18.00
C GLU A 373 -26.99 79.34 -18.52
N ARG A 374 -27.41 79.26 -19.80
CA ARG A 374 -27.80 77.98 -20.42
C ARG A 374 -26.61 77.04 -20.63
N ALA A 375 -25.49 77.56 -21.12
CA ALA A 375 -24.29 76.77 -21.33
C ALA A 375 -23.71 76.22 -20.01
N GLU A 376 -23.77 77.01 -18.93
CA GLU A 376 -23.33 76.56 -17.60
C GLU A 376 -24.23 75.46 -17.03
N ARG A 377 -25.56 75.53 -17.22
CA ARG A 377 -26.48 74.47 -16.79
C ARG A 377 -26.25 73.17 -17.54
N GLU A 378 -26.10 73.22 -18.87
CA GLU A 378 -25.81 72.01 -19.67
C GLU A 378 -24.45 71.39 -19.32
N ALA A 379 -23.43 72.20 -19.00
CA ALA A 379 -22.13 71.72 -18.56
C ALA A 379 -22.20 71.04 -17.18
N GLN A 380 -23.02 71.57 -16.26
CA GLN A 380 -23.23 70.99 -14.93
C GLN A 380 -23.98 69.64 -15.01
N GLU A 381 -25.01 69.53 -15.86
CA GLU A 381 -25.75 68.27 -16.05
C GLU A 381 -24.86 67.16 -16.61
N ARG A 382 -24.01 67.47 -17.59
CA ARG A 382 -23.03 66.49 -18.14
C ARG A 382 -22.03 66.03 -17.08
N MET A 383 -21.50 66.95 -16.27
CA MET A 383 -20.58 66.61 -15.17
C MET A 383 -21.27 65.77 -14.08
N GLN A 384 -22.54 66.00 -13.79
CA GLN A 384 -23.30 65.17 -12.84
C GLN A 384 -23.49 63.75 -13.39
N TYR A 385 -23.88 63.62 -14.66
CA TYR A 385 -24.05 62.32 -15.29
C TYR A 385 -22.75 61.50 -15.35
N GLU A 386 -21.62 62.14 -15.69
CA GLU A 386 -20.29 61.48 -15.68
C GLU A 386 -19.90 61.02 -14.27
N ARG A 387 -20.14 61.83 -13.24
CA ARG A 387 -19.87 61.45 -11.84
C ARG A 387 -20.71 60.26 -11.39
N GLU A 388 -21.99 60.24 -11.73
CA GLU A 388 -22.88 59.12 -11.42
C GLU A 388 -22.49 57.84 -12.17
N TYR A 389 -22.08 57.97 -13.43
CA TYR A 389 -21.58 56.86 -14.22
C TYR A 389 -20.30 56.27 -13.63
N ILE A 390 -19.31 57.11 -13.28
CA ILE A 390 -18.07 56.69 -12.63
C ILE A 390 -18.37 55.99 -11.30
N ALA A 391 -19.24 56.57 -10.46
CA ALA A 391 -19.62 55.97 -9.19
C ALA A 391 -20.28 54.58 -9.36
N ARG A 392 -21.10 54.40 -10.41
CA ARG A 392 -21.73 53.12 -10.73
C ARG A 392 -20.72 52.07 -11.18
N VAL A 393 -19.78 52.44 -12.06
CA VAL A 393 -18.72 51.54 -12.54
C VAL A 393 -17.77 51.16 -11.40
N GLU A 394 -17.39 52.11 -10.54
CA GLU A 394 -16.56 51.82 -9.36
C GLU A 394 -17.26 50.89 -8.37
N LYS A 395 -18.56 51.07 -8.15
CA LYS A 395 -19.36 50.18 -7.30
C LYS A 395 -19.38 48.76 -7.85
N GLN A 396 -19.59 48.59 -9.16
CA GLN A 396 -19.54 47.27 -9.81
C GLN A 396 -18.14 46.63 -9.72
N ARG A 397 -17.08 47.42 -9.92
CA ARG A 397 -15.69 46.94 -9.79
C ARG A 397 -15.37 46.50 -8.36
N LYS A 398 -15.82 47.23 -7.35
CA LYS A 398 -15.67 46.87 -5.94
C LYS A 398 -16.44 45.59 -5.59
N GLN A 399 -17.66 45.42 -6.10
CA GLN A 399 -18.46 44.20 -5.92
C GLN A 399 -17.80 42.97 -6.56
N MET A 400 -17.32 43.09 -7.81
CA MET A 400 -16.58 42.02 -8.49
C MET A 400 -15.33 41.61 -7.72
N LYS A 401 -14.56 42.58 -7.21
CA LYS A 401 -13.35 42.31 -6.41
C LYS A 401 -13.69 41.65 -5.07
N ALA A 402 -14.78 42.05 -4.42
CA ALA A 402 -15.25 41.43 -3.18
C ALA A 402 -15.69 39.97 -3.40
N MET A 403 -16.42 39.71 -4.48
CA MET A 403 -16.84 38.35 -4.86
C MET A 403 -15.64 37.44 -5.15
N GLN A 404 -14.65 37.92 -5.92
CA GLN A 404 -13.42 37.16 -6.19
C GLN A 404 -12.61 36.87 -4.92
N ASN A 405 -12.59 37.79 -3.97
CA ASN A 405 -11.92 37.57 -2.69
C ASN A 405 -12.66 36.54 -1.82
N ASN A 406 -14.00 36.58 -1.79
CA ASN A 406 -14.80 35.57 -1.08
C ASN A 406 -14.60 34.18 -1.69
N ASP A 407 -14.57 34.05 -3.02
CA ASP A 407 -14.30 32.77 -3.69
C ASP A 407 -12.91 32.22 -3.36
N ARG A 408 -11.91 33.09 -3.22
CA ARG A 408 -10.56 32.69 -2.81
C ARG A 408 -10.54 32.21 -1.36
N LEU A 409 -11.16 32.97 -0.46
CA LEU A 409 -11.27 32.59 0.95
C LEU A 409 -12.05 31.29 1.14
N GLU A 410 -13.13 31.08 0.39
CA GLU A 410 -13.91 29.83 0.45
C GLU A 410 -13.08 28.64 -0.06
N LYS A 411 -12.31 28.81 -1.15
CA LYS A 411 -11.40 27.77 -1.63
C LYS A 411 -10.27 27.46 -0.64
N GLU A 412 -9.71 28.49 0.01
CA GLU A 412 -8.70 28.31 1.05
C GLU A 412 -9.28 27.59 2.29
N ALA A 413 -10.48 27.96 2.73
CA ALA A 413 -11.17 27.30 3.83
C ALA A 413 -11.48 25.83 3.52
N ARG A 414 -11.97 25.52 2.31
CA ARG A 414 -12.18 24.12 1.86
C ARG A 414 -10.89 23.33 1.82
N ARG A 415 -9.79 23.94 1.36
CA ARG A 415 -8.47 23.29 1.36
C ARG A 415 -7.96 23.02 2.77
N GLN A 416 -8.16 23.95 3.71
CA GLN A 416 -7.81 23.74 5.12
C GLN A 416 -8.66 22.65 5.76
N GLN A 417 -9.96 22.59 5.47
CA GLN A 417 -10.83 21.50 5.94
C GLN A 417 -10.36 20.14 5.41
N GLN A 418 -10.03 20.03 4.12
CA GLN A 418 -9.50 18.78 3.55
C GLN A 418 -8.19 18.34 4.19
N LEU A 419 -7.30 19.29 4.53
CA LEU A 419 -6.04 18.99 5.23
C LEU A 419 -6.30 18.51 6.66
N MET A 420 -7.24 19.13 7.38
CA MET A 420 -7.61 18.68 8.72
C MET A 420 -8.28 17.30 8.69
N GLU A 421 -9.20 17.07 7.76
CA GLU A 421 -9.86 15.77 7.61
C GLU A 421 -8.85 14.68 7.24
N LYS A 422 -7.88 14.99 6.38
CA LYS A 422 -6.78 14.06 6.07
C LYS A 422 -5.93 13.76 7.30
N ALA A 423 -5.56 14.78 8.08
CA ALA A 423 -4.79 14.60 9.31
C ALA A 423 -5.57 13.79 10.38
N GLN A 424 -6.89 13.99 10.48
CA GLN A 424 -7.74 13.20 11.37
C GLN A 424 -7.79 11.73 10.93
N ARG A 425 -7.98 11.45 9.63
CA ARG A 425 -7.97 10.08 9.12
C ARG A 425 -6.61 9.41 9.34
N GLU A 426 -5.50 10.10 9.09
CA GLU A 426 -4.17 9.57 9.37
C GLU A 426 -3.96 9.29 10.88
N ALA A 427 -4.55 10.09 11.78
CA ALA A 427 -4.50 9.85 13.22
C ALA A 427 -5.38 8.66 13.63
N GLU A 428 -6.58 8.52 13.04
CA GLU A 428 -7.48 7.39 13.27
C GLU A 428 -6.88 6.08 12.76
N GLU A 429 -6.27 6.07 11.57
CA GLU A 429 -5.56 4.92 11.01
C GLU A 429 -4.39 4.49 11.90
N LYS A 430 -3.62 5.46 12.43
CA LYS A 430 -2.55 5.15 13.40
C LYS A 430 -3.08 4.57 14.71
N ALA A 431 -4.17 5.12 15.23
CA ALA A 431 -4.80 4.61 16.45
C ALA A 431 -5.32 3.17 16.25
N GLN A 432 -5.94 2.89 15.09
CA GLN A 432 -6.38 1.55 14.74
C GLN A 432 -5.21 0.59 14.55
N ALA A 433 -4.11 1.01 13.91
CA ALA A 433 -2.91 0.18 13.78
C ALA A 433 -2.30 -0.17 15.15
N GLU A 434 -2.26 0.80 16.08
CA GLU A 434 -1.81 0.55 17.46
C GLU A 434 -2.75 -0.42 18.20
N GLU A 435 -4.07 -0.32 17.99
CA GLU A 435 -5.05 -1.23 18.58
C GLU A 435 -4.92 -2.65 18.02
N ASP A 436 -4.74 -2.79 16.71
CA ASP A 436 -4.49 -4.07 16.04
C ASP A 436 -3.19 -4.72 16.51
N GLU A 437 -2.12 -3.95 16.69
CA GLU A 437 -0.87 -4.46 17.28
C GLU A 437 -1.06 -4.95 18.71
N ARG A 438 -1.85 -4.23 19.53
CA ARG A 438 -2.19 -4.67 20.89
C ARG A 438 -2.99 -5.98 20.87
N ILE A 439 -3.97 -6.11 19.99
CA ILE A 439 -4.77 -7.34 19.84
C ILE A 439 -3.89 -8.50 19.38
N ARG A 440 -3.02 -8.29 18.38
CA ARG A 440 -2.07 -9.32 17.91
C ARG A 440 -1.11 -9.75 19.02
N PHE A 441 -0.58 -8.80 19.79
CA PHE A 441 0.31 -9.10 20.91
C PHE A 441 -0.41 -9.85 22.04
N ALA A 442 -1.67 -9.52 22.32
CA ALA A 442 -2.51 -10.25 23.26
C ALA A 442 -2.79 -11.69 22.79
N ALA A 443 -3.16 -11.86 21.51
CA ALA A 443 -3.38 -13.19 20.92
C ALA A 443 -2.10 -14.04 20.92
N TRP A 444 -0.94 -13.45 20.61
CA TRP A 444 0.36 -14.11 20.70
C TRP A 444 0.69 -14.54 22.13
N ARG A 445 0.46 -13.67 23.12
CA ARG A 445 0.65 -14.03 24.54
C ARG A 445 -0.26 -15.18 24.97
N ALA A 446 -1.53 -15.15 24.58
CA ALA A 446 -2.47 -16.23 24.88
C ALA A 446 -2.03 -17.56 24.23
N LYS A 447 -1.55 -17.53 22.98
CA LYS A 447 -1.00 -18.70 22.30
C LYS A 447 0.24 -19.24 23.03
N LYS A 448 1.15 -18.37 23.47
CA LYS A 448 2.33 -18.77 24.23
C LYS A 448 1.99 -19.38 25.58
N GLN A 449 0.98 -18.86 26.27
CA GLN A 449 0.46 -19.47 27.49
C GLN A 449 -0.14 -20.85 27.21
N ALA A 450 -0.99 -20.99 26.19
CA ALA A 450 -1.58 -22.28 25.81
C ALA A 450 -0.52 -23.31 25.39
N GLU A 451 0.53 -22.90 24.69
CA GLU A 451 1.69 -23.76 24.37
C GLU A 451 2.39 -24.22 25.65
N SER A 452 2.64 -23.31 26.59
CA SER A 452 3.28 -23.64 27.87
C SER A 452 2.44 -24.58 28.74
N GLU A 453 1.11 -24.38 28.78
CA GLU A 453 0.17 -25.25 29.48
C GLU A 453 0.10 -26.64 28.84
N ARG A 454 0.15 -26.73 27.51
CA ARG A 454 0.25 -28.02 26.80
C ARG A 454 1.54 -28.75 27.16
N VAL A 455 2.67 -28.06 27.19
CA VAL A 455 3.96 -28.66 27.58
C VAL A 455 3.92 -29.14 29.02
N LEU A 456 3.30 -28.39 29.94
CA LEU A 456 3.10 -28.82 31.32
C LEU A 456 2.21 -30.08 31.40
N ARG A 457 1.07 -30.12 30.69
CA ARG A 457 0.22 -31.31 30.66
C ARG A 457 0.91 -32.54 30.07
N MET A 458 1.72 -32.36 29.03
CA MET A 458 2.52 -33.47 28.46
C MET A 458 3.52 -34.00 29.48
N LYS A 459 4.21 -33.11 30.21
CA LYS A 459 5.12 -33.53 31.29
C LYS A 459 4.40 -34.21 32.44
N GLU A 460 3.19 -33.77 32.79
CA GLU A 460 2.35 -34.43 33.80
C GLU A 460 1.92 -35.83 33.35
N LEU A 461 1.57 -36.01 32.07
CA LEU A 461 1.25 -37.31 31.49
C LEU A 461 2.47 -38.24 31.44
N GLU A 462 3.62 -37.75 30.99
CA GLU A 462 4.88 -38.51 31.01
C GLU A 462 5.26 -38.93 32.44
N ALA A 463 5.13 -38.02 33.41
CA ALA A 463 5.37 -38.33 34.82
C ALA A 463 4.38 -39.39 35.33
N PHE A 464 3.11 -39.33 34.92
CA PHE A 464 2.11 -40.33 35.27
C PHE A 464 2.41 -41.70 34.67
N GLU A 465 2.80 -41.78 33.39
CA GLU A 465 3.20 -43.02 32.73
C GLU A 465 4.41 -43.65 33.42
N VAL A 466 5.43 -42.86 33.76
CA VAL A 466 6.60 -43.35 34.51
C VAL A 466 6.20 -43.90 35.88
N THR A 467 5.26 -43.26 36.59
CA THR A 467 4.76 -43.80 37.86
C THR A 467 3.94 -45.08 37.69
N GLN A 468 3.19 -45.23 36.58
CA GLN A 468 2.45 -46.45 36.26
C GLN A 468 3.39 -47.61 35.91
N GLU A 469 4.42 -47.36 35.10
CA GLU A 469 5.44 -48.36 34.77
C GLU A 469 6.18 -48.80 36.04
N ALA A 470 6.56 -47.86 36.92
CA ALA A 470 7.16 -48.18 38.21
C ALA A 470 6.23 -49.04 39.09
N ALA A 471 4.92 -48.74 39.11
CA ALA A 471 3.94 -49.54 39.83
C ALA A 471 3.73 -50.94 39.23
N GLN A 472 3.75 -51.09 37.90
CA GLN A 472 3.66 -52.39 37.23
C GLN A 472 4.91 -53.24 37.46
N ILE A 473 6.11 -52.63 37.43
CA ILE A 473 7.36 -53.29 37.77
C ILE A 473 7.35 -53.74 39.23
N GLY A 474 6.90 -52.89 40.15
CA GLY A 474 6.74 -53.24 41.57
C GLY A 474 5.71 -54.36 41.80
N GLY A 475 4.57 -54.33 41.10
CA GLY A 475 3.55 -55.37 41.17
C GLY A 475 4.01 -56.71 40.60
N ARG A 476 4.79 -56.71 39.51
CA ARG A 476 5.44 -57.92 38.97
C ARG A 476 6.49 -58.46 39.93
N ALA A 477 7.31 -57.62 40.52
CA ALA A 477 8.30 -58.04 41.52
C ALA A 477 7.63 -58.68 42.75
N ALA A 478 6.47 -58.17 43.19
CA ALA A 478 5.69 -58.77 44.27
C ALA A 478 5.09 -60.14 43.90
N LEU A 479 4.70 -60.34 42.63
CA LEU A 479 4.18 -61.63 42.14
C LEU A 479 5.25 -62.72 41.99
N TYR A 480 6.52 -62.35 41.82
CA TYR A 480 7.65 -63.31 41.81
C TYR A 480 8.21 -63.61 43.20
N ALA A 481 7.77 -62.88 44.24
CA ALA A 481 8.19 -63.08 45.63
C ALA A 481 7.25 -64.00 46.43
N VAL A 482 6.13 -64.43 45.83
CA VAL A 482 5.20 -65.46 46.33
C VAL A 482 5.49 -66.77 45.60
#